data_AF-A0A495J0J9-F1
#
_entry.id   AF-A0A495J0J9-F1
#
_cell.length_a   1.000
_cell.length_b   1.000
_cell.length_c   1.000
_cell.angle_alpha   90.00
_cell.angle_beta   90.00
_cell.angle_gamma   90.00
#
_symmetry.space_group_name_H-M   'P 1'
#
loop_
_entity.id
_entity.type
_entity.pdbx_description
1 polymer ?
#
loop_
_entity_poly.entity_id
_entity_poly.type
_entity_poly.pdbx_seq_one_letter_code
_entity_poly.pdbx_strand_id
1 'polypeptide(L)'
;MSGTTHELYDKRLKKPVVYRVVDLNEDITMQEIVTLKVGKCELRFDTPNFTSIFFNKSEKELLKAKEIYKTLINPKLSKRERFVLSKEDTVILFDYLEHVQSAITIAFTAVECLANDLLPDNFVYEEKRKGEETRQYDRKEIERWISTIDKL
;
A
#
# COMPACT_ATOMS: atom_id res chain seq x y z
N MET A 1 8.84 -3.76 -37.32
CA MET A 1 7.72 -4.16 -36.43
C MET A 1 7.51 -3.04 -35.44
N SER A 2 6.33 -2.40 -35.45
CA SER A 2 5.99 -1.37 -34.46
C SER A 2 5.53 -2.08 -33.19
N GLY A 3 6.42 -2.21 -32.21
CA GLY A 3 6.00 -2.63 -30.87
C GLY A 3 5.02 -1.60 -30.31
N THR A 4 3.89 -2.05 -29.79
CA THR A 4 2.98 -1.18 -29.04
C THR A 4 3.65 -0.89 -27.70
N THR A 5 4.09 0.35 -27.47
CA THR A 5 4.64 0.76 -26.18
C THR A 5 3.54 0.63 -25.13
N HIS A 6 3.70 -0.29 -24.18
CA HIS A 6 2.80 -0.38 -23.03
C HIS A 6 3.14 0.75 -22.06
N GLU A 7 2.38 1.83 -22.08
CA GLU A 7 2.61 2.97 -21.18
C GLU A 7 2.07 2.68 -19.78
N LEU A 8 2.96 2.71 -18.78
CA LEU A 8 2.58 2.74 -17.37
C LEU A 8 2.17 4.17 -17.00
N TYR A 9 0.89 4.49 -17.18
CA TYR A 9 0.36 5.84 -16.94
C TYR A 9 0.24 6.21 -15.45
N ASP A 10 0.22 5.21 -14.55
CA ASP A 10 0.14 5.44 -13.11
C ASP A 10 1.00 4.44 -12.33
N LYS A 11 1.73 4.95 -11.32
CA LYS A 11 2.58 4.14 -10.44
C LYS A 11 1.84 3.11 -9.57
N ARG A 12 0.51 3.24 -9.48
CA ARG A 12 -0.38 2.37 -8.70
C ARG A 12 -0.88 1.16 -9.50
N LEU A 13 -0.54 1.06 -10.78
CA LEU A 13 -0.91 -0.08 -11.60
C LEU A 13 -0.12 -1.32 -11.21
N LYS A 14 -0.77 -2.49 -11.25
CA LYS A 14 -0.07 -3.76 -11.21
C LYS A 14 0.76 -3.88 -12.48
N LYS A 15 2.07 -4.14 -12.31
CA LYS A 15 2.99 -4.26 -13.45
C LYS A 15 2.53 -5.41 -14.36
N PRO A 16 2.56 -5.23 -15.68
CA PRO A 16 2.23 -6.31 -16.60
C PRO A 16 3.29 -7.41 -16.52
N VAL A 17 2.87 -8.63 -16.87
CA VAL A 17 3.77 -9.76 -17.00
C VAL A 17 4.19 -9.88 -18.46
N VAL A 18 5.49 -10.01 -18.70
CA VAL A 18 6.06 -10.17 -20.05
C VAL A 18 6.55 -11.60 -20.21
N TYR A 19 6.07 -12.28 -21.24
CA TYR A 19 6.48 -13.63 -21.61
C TYR A 19 7.26 -13.58 -22.92
N ARG A 20 8.44 -14.22 -22.96
CA ARG A 20 9.13 -14.52 -24.22
C ARG A 20 8.51 -15.77 -24.84
N VAL A 21 7.84 -15.63 -25.98
CA VAL A 21 7.32 -16.78 -26.73
C VAL A 21 8.36 -17.19 -27.76
N VAL A 22 9.08 -18.27 -27.46
CA VAL A 22 10.22 -18.74 -28.27
C VAL A 22 9.79 -19.07 -29.70
N ASP A 23 8.65 -19.75 -29.88
CA ASP A 23 8.17 -20.18 -31.20
C ASP A 23 7.79 -19.02 -32.12
N LEU A 24 7.32 -17.90 -31.54
CA LEU A 24 6.99 -16.67 -32.28
C LEU A 24 8.18 -15.71 -32.37
N ASN A 25 9.24 -15.96 -31.60
CA ASN A 25 10.37 -15.05 -31.40
C ASN A 25 9.94 -13.63 -30.97
N GLU A 26 8.87 -13.55 -30.17
CA GLU A 26 8.21 -12.31 -29.76
C GLU A 26 8.04 -12.23 -28.24
N ASP A 27 7.92 -11.01 -27.74
CA ASP A 27 7.56 -10.73 -26.34
C ASP A 27 6.07 -10.39 -26.27
N ILE A 28 5.33 -11.14 -25.46
CA ILE A 28 3.92 -10.89 -25.19
C ILE A 28 3.79 -10.24 -23.83
N THR A 29 3.19 -9.06 -23.79
CA THR A 29 2.85 -8.34 -22.55
C THR A 29 1.40 -8.61 -22.18
N MET A 30 1.16 -9.09 -20.96
CA MET A 30 -0.17 -9.35 -20.43
C MET A 30 -0.47 -8.44 -19.24
N GLN A 31 -1.57 -7.69 -19.32
CA GLN A 31 -2.09 -6.85 -18.25
C GLN A 31 -3.37 -7.48 -17.67
N GLU A 32 -3.40 -7.63 -16.35
CA GLU A 32 -4.59 -8.13 -15.65
C GLU A 32 -5.66 -7.04 -15.56
N ILE A 33 -6.88 -7.35 -15.99
CA ILE A 33 -8.03 -6.43 -15.99
C ILE A 33 -9.08 -6.93 -15.01
N VAL A 34 -9.54 -6.06 -14.10
CA VAL A 34 -10.68 -6.32 -13.23
C VAL A 34 -11.96 -5.91 -13.96
N THR A 35 -12.99 -6.76 -13.89
CA THR A 35 -14.34 -6.44 -14.37
C THR A 35 -15.33 -6.56 -13.21
N LEU A 36 -16.00 -5.47 -12.87
CA LEU A 36 -16.99 -5.41 -11.79
C LEU A 36 -18.36 -5.03 -12.35
N LYS A 37 -19.41 -5.75 -11.93
CA LYS A 37 -20.79 -5.39 -12.27
C LYS A 37 -21.39 -4.50 -11.21
N VAL A 38 -21.69 -3.25 -11.56
CA VAL A 38 -22.32 -2.25 -10.68
C VAL A 38 -23.71 -1.95 -11.23
N GLY A 39 -24.72 -2.61 -10.65
CA GLY A 39 -26.09 -2.57 -11.15
C GLY A 39 -26.18 -3.15 -12.57
N LYS A 40 -26.48 -2.29 -13.55
CA LYS A 40 -26.55 -2.66 -14.98
C LYS A 40 -25.25 -2.36 -15.75
N CYS A 41 -24.26 -1.73 -15.12
CA CYS A 41 -23.01 -1.33 -15.77
C CYS A 41 -21.89 -2.33 -15.48
N GLU A 42 -21.02 -2.58 -16.46
CA GLU A 42 -19.77 -3.31 -16.29
C GLU A 42 -18.61 -2.32 -16.27
N LEU A 43 -17.97 -2.18 -15.11
CA LEU A 43 -16.79 -1.35 -14.93
C LEU A 43 -15.54 -2.20 -15.17
N ARG A 44 -14.71 -1.81 -16.13
CA ARG A 44 -13.47 -2.49 -16.49
C ARG A 44 -12.28 -1.56 -16.32
N PHE A 45 -11.25 -2.02 -15.61
CA PHE A 45 -10.05 -1.23 -15.35
C PHE A 45 -8.85 -2.15 -15.07
N ASP A 46 -7.65 -1.61 -15.27
CA ASP A 46 -6.41 -2.33 -14.97
C ASP A 46 -6.31 -2.65 -13.48
N THR A 47 -5.86 -3.86 -13.17
CA THR A 47 -5.73 -4.31 -11.78
C THR A 47 -4.75 -3.41 -11.04
N PRO A 48 -5.15 -2.82 -9.90
CA PRO A 48 -4.23 -2.01 -9.11
C PRO A 48 -3.23 -2.90 -8.36
N ASN A 49 -2.09 -2.31 -8.02
CA ASN A 49 -1.20 -2.82 -7.00
C ASN A 49 -1.59 -2.19 -5.66
N PHE A 50 -2.14 -2.99 -4.74
CA PHE A 50 -2.61 -2.48 -3.44
C PHE A 50 -1.47 -1.92 -2.58
N THR A 51 -0.30 -2.56 -2.59
CA THR A 51 0.93 -2.05 -1.97
C THR A 51 1.22 -0.62 -2.45
N SER A 52 1.23 -0.39 -3.76
CA SER A 52 1.45 0.93 -4.36
C SER A 52 0.34 1.93 -4.05
N ILE A 53 -0.92 1.50 -3.98
CA ILE A 53 -2.05 2.37 -3.59
C ILE A 53 -1.86 2.89 -2.16
N PHE A 54 -1.59 1.98 -1.21
CA PHE A 54 -1.42 2.35 0.19
C PHE A 54 -0.18 3.23 0.38
N PHE A 55 0.96 2.89 -0.22
CA PHE A 55 2.14 3.77 -0.17
C PHE A 55 1.86 5.16 -0.75
N ASN A 56 1.19 5.25 -1.90
CA ASN A 56 0.87 6.56 -2.48
C ASN A 56 -0.06 7.39 -1.57
N LYS A 57 -1.01 6.74 -0.89
CA LYS A 57 -1.90 7.42 0.04
C LYS A 57 -1.17 7.86 1.31
N SER A 58 -0.31 7.02 1.88
CA SER A 58 0.54 7.36 3.03
C SER A 58 1.41 8.57 2.71
N GLU A 59 2.06 8.59 1.55
CA GLU A 59 2.86 9.73 1.06
C GLU A 59 2.04 11.02 0.99
N LYS A 60 0.81 10.97 0.46
CA LYS A 60 -0.08 12.13 0.39
C LYS A 60 -0.46 12.67 1.77
N GLU A 61 -0.77 11.80 2.74
CA GLU A 61 -1.08 12.24 4.11
C GLU A 61 0.15 12.82 4.81
N LEU A 62 1.34 12.24 4.59
CA LEU A 62 2.59 12.78 5.11
C LEU A 62 2.89 14.18 4.55
N LEU A 63 2.63 14.41 3.26
CA LEU A 63 2.81 15.74 2.65
C LEU A 63 1.90 16.80 3.28
N LYS A 64 0.63 16.46 3.58
CA LYS A 64 -0.28 17.37 4.29
C LYS A 64 0.22 17.68 5.70
N ALA A 65 0.64 16.65 6.45
CA ALA A 65 1.23 16.84 7.77
C ALA A 65 2.48 17.73 7.72
N LYS A 66 3.37 17.53 6.73
CA LYS A 66 4.56 18.36 6.54
C LYS A 66 4.22 19.82 6.24
N GLU A 67 3.17 20.08 5.47
CA GLU A 67 2.75 21.45 5.17
C GLU A 67 2.23 22.16 6.43
N ILE A 68 1.41 21.48 7.25
CA ILE A 68 0.98 22.05 8.54
C ILE A 68 2.16 22.26 9.47
N TYR A 69 3.10 21.30 9.56
CA TYR A 69 4.30 21.47 10.35
C TYR A 69 5.11 22.70 9.94
N LYS A 70 5.29 22.90 8.63
CA LYS A 70 6.04 24.03 8.07
C LYS A 70 5.35 25.37 8.32
N THR A 71 4.02 25.43 8.25
CA THR A 71 3.25 26.68 8.34
C THR A 71 2.89 27.06 9.78
N LEU A 72 2.53 26.09 10.62
CA LEU A 72 2.06 26.31 11.98
C LEU A 72 3.17 26.11 13.03
N ILE A 73 3.87 24.97 12.97
CA ILE A 73 4.71 24.48 14.07
C ILE A 73 6.13 25.07 14.00
N ASN A 74 6.82 24.85 12.88
CA ASN A 74 8.22 25.23 12.67
C ASN A 74 8.51 26.74 12.90
N PRO A 75 7.66 27.68 12.43
CA PRO A 75 7.91 29.11 12.63
C PRO A 75 7.80 29.55 14.10
N LYS A 76 7.10 28.77 14.93
CA LYS A 76 6.81 29.07 16.33
C LYS A 76 7.82 28.41 17.28
N LEU A 77 8.37 27.24 16.92
CA LEU A 77 9.42 26.53 17.67
C LEU A 77 10.74 27.29 17.77
N SER A 78 11.15 27.95 16.68
CA SER A 78 12.47 28.60 16.59
C SER A 78 12.56 29.94 17.34
N LYS A 79 11.46 30.47 17.86
CA LYS A 79 11.39 31.85 18.38
C LYS A 79 11.08 31.97 19.87
N ARG A 80 10.65 30.90 20.55
CA ARG A 80 10.12 30.99 21.93
C ARG A 80 10.38 29.69 22.70
N GLU A 81 10.74 29.79 23.98
CA GLU A 81 10.86 28.63 24.89
C GLU A 81 9.50 27.99 25.21
N ARG A 82 8.43 28.79 25.21
CA ARG A 82 7.06 28.31 25.44
C ARG A 82 6.08 29.05 24.53
N PHE A 83 5.22 28.29 23.85
CA PHE A 83 4.16 28.83 23.01
C PHE A 83 2.83 28.15 23.35
N VAL A 84 1.78 28.94 23.52
CA VAL A 84 0.41 28.47 23.76
C VAL A 84 -0.38 28.72 22.48
N LEU A 85 -0.97 27.66 21.92
CA LEU A 85 -1.75 27.73 20.70
C LEU A 85 -3.09 28.44 20.95
N SER A 86 -3.58 29.18 19.96
CA SER A 86 -4.97 29.62 19.97
C SER A 86 -5.92 28.43 19.78
N LYS A 87 -7.23 28.65 19.95
CA LYS A 87 -8.22 27.60 19.70
C LYS A 87 -8.19 27.14 18.23
N GLU A 88 -8.04 28.09 17.31
CA GLU A 88 -7.98 27.85 15.86
C GLU A 88 -6.70 27.08 15.50
N ASP A 89 -5.55 27.51 16.02
CA ASP A 89 -4.28 26.80 15.84
C ASP A 89 -4.34 25.37 16.42
N THR A 90 -5.08 25.17 17.51
CA THR A 90 -5.24 23.85 18.14
C THR A 90 -6.02 22.89 17.24
N VAL A 91 -7.06 23.38 16.54
CA VAL A 91 -7.80 22.58 15.55
C VAL A 91 -6.86 22.13 14.42
N ILE A 92 -6.05 23.05 13.88
CA ILE A 92 -5.08 22.74 12.82
C ILE A 92 -4.01 21.74 13.32
N LEU A 93 -3.63 21.83 14.59
CA LEU A 93 -2.74 20.84 15.19
C LEU A 93 -3.39 19.44 15.28
N PHE A 94 -4.69 19.35 15.55
CA PHE A 94 -5.39 18.07 15.52
C PHE A 94 -5.39 17.47 14.10
N ASP A 95 -5.66 18.27 13.07
CA ASP A 95 -5.57 17.82 11.67
C ASP A 95 -4.15 17.30 11.35
N TYR A 96 -3.11 17.98 11.84
CA TYR A 96 -1.73 17.49 11.71
C TYR A 96 -1.54 16.11 12.34
N LEU A 97 -2.01 15.90 13.58
CA LEU A 97 -1.88 14.62 14.27
C LEU A 97 -2.65 13.52 13.53
N GLU A 98 -3.84 13.81 13.03
CA GLU A 98 -4.65 12.89 12.22
C GLU A 98 -3.94 12.50 10.91
N HIS A 99 -3.34 13.46 10.21
CA HIS A 99 -2.57 13.20 8.99
C HIS A 99 -1.33 12.34 9.29
N VAL A 100 -0.61 12.61 10.38
CA VAL A 100 0.54 11.80 10.81
C VAL A 100 0.10 10.37 11.13
N GLN A 101 -0.95 10.21 11.95
CA GLN A 101 -1.48 8.89 12.32
C GLN A 101 -1.95 8.12 11.08
N SER A 102 -2.66 8.78 10.17
CA SER A 102 -3.12 8.18 8.91
C SER A 102 -1.94 7.73 8.06
N ALA A 103 -0.91 8.57 7.91
CA ALA A 103 0.28 8.21 7.14
C ALA A 103 0.97 6.94 7.69
N ILE A 104 1.09 6.85 9.02
CA ILE A 104 1.71 5.70 9.71
C ILE A 104 0.88 4.43 9.51
N THR A 105 -0.40 4.45 9.88
CA THR A 105 -1.27 3.27 9.78
C THR A 105 -1.34 2.74 8.35
N ILE A 106 -1.47 3.65 7.37
CA ILE A 106 -1.53 3.28 5.95
C ILE A 106 -0.19 2.73 5.45
N ALA A 107 0.95 3.24 5.95
CA ALA A 107 2.26 2.68 5.61
C ALA A 107 2.41 1.24 6.14
N PHE A 108 1.96 0.96 7.36
CA PHE A 108 1.93 -0.41 7.89
C PHE A 108 1.03 -1.32 7.04
N THR A 109 -0.14 -0.84 6.62
CA THR A 109 -1.00 -1.60 5.69
C THR A 109 -0.31 -1.87 4.36
N ALA A 110 0.49 -0.93 3.84
CA ALA A 110 1.25 -1.16 2.62
C ALA A 110 2.31 -2.25 2.77
N VAL A 111 2.99 -2.30 3.92
CA VAL A 111 3.98 -3.36 4.23
C VAL A 111 3.29 -4.73 4.36
N GLU A 112 2.13 -4.77 5.01
CA GLU A 112 1.32 -5.99 5.11
C GLU A 112 0.87 -6.49 3.72
N CYS A 113 0.38 -5.60 2.86
CA CYS A 113 0.06 -5.95 1.46
C CYS A 113 1.27 -6.48 0.71
N LEU A 114 2.44 -5.88 0.90
CA LEU A 114 3.68 -6.35 0.27
C LEU A 114 4.06 -7.75 0.75
N ALA A 115 4.01 -8.00 2.05
CA ALA A 115 4.30 -9.31 2.63
C ALA A 115 3.36 -10.37 2.06
N ASN A 116 2.06 -10.07 1.98
CA ASN A 116 1.05 -10.96 1.41
C ASN A 116 1.25 -11.19 -0.11
N ASP A 117 1.63 -10.15 -0.87
CA ASP A 117 1.93 -10.26 -2.31
C ASP A 117 3.16 -11.15 -2.58
N LEU A 118 4.13 -11.17 -1.66
CA LEU A 118 5.37 -11.96 -1.79
C LEU A 118 5.21 -13.44 -1.40
N LEU A 119 4.10 -13.82 -0.77
CA LEU A 119 3.85 -15.22 -0.43
C LEU A 119 3.71 -16.07 -1.71
N PRO A 120 4.46 -17.18 -1.84
CA PRO A 120 4.23 -18.16 -2.90
C PRO A 120 2.87 -18.84 -2.76
N ASP A 121 2.24 -19.20 -3.88
CA ASP A 121 0.90 -19.83 -3.89
C ASP A 121 0.83 -21.13 -3.08
N ASN A 122 1.93 -21.90 -3.05
CA ASN A 122 2.01 -23.19 -2.38
C ASN A 122 2.77 -23.14 -1.05
N PHE A 123 2.96 -21.95 -0.48
CA PHE A 123 3.64 -21.80 0.80
C PHE A 123 2.72 -22.23 1.96
N VAL A 124 3.26 -23.02 2.88
CA VAL A 124 2.58 -23.47 4.11
C VAL A 124 3.43 -23.01 5.28
N TYR A 125 2.81 -22.28 6.20
CA TYR A 125 3.45 -21.84 7.44
C TYR A 125 3.12 -22.83 8.56
N GLU A 126 4.14 -23.28 9.29
CA GLU A 126 3.96 -24.20 10.43
C GLU A 126 4.28 -23.49 11.74
N GLU A 127 3.30 -23.40 12.64
CA GLU A 127 3.48 -22.89 14.00
C GLU A 127 3.53 -24.06 14.99
N LYS A 128 4.65 -24.21 15.70
CA LYS A 128 4.80 -25.19 16.80
C LYS A 128 4.82 -24.48 18.14
N ARG A 129 3.80 -24.71 18.96
CA ARG A 129 3.77 -24.31 20.37
C ARG A 129 4.17 -25.48 21.26
N LYS A 130 4.91 -25.19 22.32
CA LYS A 130 5.47 -26.22 23.21
C LYS A 130 4.33 -26.98 23.90
N GLY A 131 4.16 -28.26 23.54
CA GLY A 131 3.11 -29.13 24.08
C GLY A 131 1.80 -29.13 23.30
N GLU A 132 1.73 -28.46 22.15
CA GLU A 132 0.57 -28.47 21.25
C GLU A 132 0.90 -29.14 19.91
N GLU A 133 -0.14 -29.57 19.20
CA GLU A 133 -0.02 -30.06 17.83
C GLU A 133 0.44 -28.92 16.90
N THR A 134 1.19 -29.30 15.86
CA THR A 134 1.69 -28.34 14.87
C THR A 134 0.53 -27.82 14.04
N ARG A 135 0.34 -26.50 14.03
CA ARG A 135 -0.67 -25.87 13.17
C ARG A 135 -0.06 -25.51 11.84
N GLN A 136 -0.73 -25.89 10.77
CA GLN A 136 -0.37 -25.52 9.41
C GLN A 136 -1.35 -24.47 8.90
N TYR A 137 -0.82 -23.43 8.27
CA TYR A 137 -1.58 -22.34 7.69
C TYR A 137 -1.32 -22.28 6.19
N ASP A 138 -2.38 -22.34 5.40
CA ASP A 138 -2.31 -22.09 3.96
C ASP A 138 -2.18 -20.58 3.66
N ARG A 139 -1.96 -20.21 2.38
CA ARG A 139 -1.82 -18.81 1.97
C ARG A 139 -2.94 -17.90 2.50
N LYS A 140 -4.20 -18.31 2.40
CA LYS A 140 -5.35 -17.48 2.81
C LYS A 140 -5.41 -17.34 4.33
N GLU A 141 -5.01 -18.38 5.04
CA GLU A 141 -4.93 -18.36 6.49
C GLU A 141 -3.76 -17.52 6.98
N ILE A 142 -2.61 -17.55 6.29
CA ILE A 142 -1.47 -16.67 6.55
C ILE A 142 -1.88 -15.20 6.40
N GLU A 143 -2.55 -14.85 5.29
CA GLU A 143 -3.02 -13.49 5.03
C GLU A 143 -3.96 -12.95 6.12
N ARG A 144 -4.72 -13.82 6.80
CA ARG A 144 -5.74 -13.43 7.79
C ARG A 144 -5.29 -13.51 9.24
N TRP A 145 -4.50 -14.53 9.60
CA TRP A 145 -4.29 -14.92 10.99
C TRP A 145 -2.85 -14.75 11.45
N ILE A 146 -1.89 -14.74 10.53
CA ILE A 146 -0.49 -14.54 10.86
C ILE A 146 -0.19 -13.04 10.91
N SER A 147 0.55 -12.61 11.94
CA SER A 147 0.85 -11.20 12.11
C SER A 147 1.84 -10.73 11.04
N THR A 148 1.80 -9.44 10.68
CA THR A 148 2.76 -8.86 9.72
C THR A 148 4.20 -9.11 10.13
N ILE A 149 4.49 -9.05 11.43
CA ILE A 149 5.85 -9.24 11.95
C ILE A 149 6.32 -10.67 11.71
N ASP A 150 5.45 -11.66 11.85
CA ASP A 150 5.80 -13.07 11.61
C ASP A 150 5.95 -13.39 10.11
N LYS A 151 5.45 -12.52 9.22
CA LYS A 151 5.60 -12.62 7.76
C LYS A 151 6.90 -12.00 7.23
N LEU A 152 7.58 -11.15 8.01
CA LEU A 152 8.80 -10.44 7.65
C LEU A 152 10.06 -11.20 8.08
#